data_AF-A0A933LTP3-F1
#
_entry.id   AF-A0A933LTP3-F1
#
_cell.length_a   1.000
_cell.length_b   1.000
_cell.length_c   1.000
_cell.angle_alpha   90.00
_cell.angle_beta   90.00
_cell.angle_gamma   90.00
#
_symmetry.space_group_name_H-M   'P 1'
#
loop_
_entity.id
_entity.type
_entity.pdbx_description
1 polymer ?
#
loop_
_entity_poly.entity_id
_entity_poly.type
_entity_poly.pdbx_seq_one_letter_code
_entity_poly.pdbx_strand_id
1 'polypeptide(L)'
;MGREQRHDPAAALIRGRVAALLLALWAATAVSAQGGDGLEEEDALRLQFERLSFYLESGDELERERAVASLVEMGRSILPWLETKMAGKPPEVVERWLRVKAELSRDEFEGATPGSQEDPAANEGFLEAYFRGRFEQARELFRQGQFERSNEIVSAILALEPALPFREELLALQADLRSRLVFAGSISPRARPDREFYSWGDPVVLDLVIENVGQGDFALAAEHEVNGETSRSAVHVSVEILQYDLSGASRKKRVDLSAPIERDVRIRPGERWSGSVEFDPLPLKESRLIAATVRLQARLVVVRVLEGGPVSPSGIPFLPVTVTVLPSDHAKLAADPEASLLGAIEKEERVHAFLASFLVPRGRLPLLVGGMIERLEGEDSEMREVLCGILARWTGERGLGTSPDNWRQWWAARKESWLPPRED
;
A
#
# COMPACT_ATOMS: atom_id res chain seq x y z
N MET A 1 12.42 43.63 4.33
CA MET A 1 12.21 43.68 2.86
C MET A 1 11.86 42.28 2.41
N GLY A 2 10.58 41.96 2.35
CA GLY A 2 10.10 40.67 1.84
C GLY A 2 10.27 40.65 0.33
N ARG A 3 10.95 39.63 -0.20
CA ARG A 3 10.89 39.33 -1.63
C ARG A 3 9.51 38.74 -1.91
N GLU A 4 8.62 39.52 -2.48
CA GLU A 4 7.45 38.98 -3.18
C GLU A 4 7.96 37.99 -4.23
N GLN A 5 7.65 36.70 -4.04
CA GLN A 5 7.71 35.74 -5.13
C GLN A 5 6.65 36.16 -6.15
N ARG A 6 7.08 36.88 -7.19
CA ARG A 6 6.24 37.08 -8.37
C ARG A 6 6.05 35.70 -9.00
N HIS A 7 4.86 35.14 -8.82
CA HIS A 7 4.43 33.99 -9.60
C HIS A 7 4.46 34.39 -11.07
N ASP A 8 5.33 33.75 -11.82
CA ASP A 8 5.37 33.89 -13.26
C ASP A 8 4.25 33.04 -13.87
N PRO A 9 3.16 33.65 -14.38
CA PRO A 9 2.05 32.91 -14.97
C PRO A 9 2.49 32.09 -16.20
N ALA A 10 3.60 32.46 -16.86
CA ALA A 10 4.17 31.65 -17.93
C ALA A 10 4.70 30.30 -17.40
N ALA A 11 5.29 30.30 -16.20
CA ALA A 11 5.80 29.08 -15.56
C ALA A 11 4.69 28.13 -15.09
N ALA A 12 3.49 28.63 -14.76
CA ALA A 12 2.33 27.81 -14.40
C ALA A 12 1.68 27.16 -15.64
N LEU A 13 1.58 27.92 -16.74
CA LEU A 13 1.07 27.42 -18.03
C LEU A 13 1.99 26.35 -18.64
N ILE A 14 3.31 26.55 -18.53
CA ILE A 14 4.32 25.56 -18.95
C ILE A 14 4.21 24.28 -18.13
N ARG A 15 4.01 24.38 -16.80
CA ARG A 15 3.83 23.22 -15.91
C ARG A 15 2.57 22.41 -16.21
N GLY A 16 1.43 23.06 -16.44
CA GLY A 16 0.19 22.38 -16.84
C GLY A 16 0.35 21.60 -18.15
N ARG A 17 1.14 22.13 -19.09
CA ARG A 17 1.40 21.52 -20.40
C ARG A 17 2.41 20.37 -20.34
N VAL A 18 3.45 20.47 -19.49
CA VAL A 18 4.36 19.34 -19.19
C VAL A 18 3.62 18.19 -18.51
N ALA A 19 2.69 18.50 -17.59
CA ALA A 19 1.82 17.50 -16.96
C ALA A 19 0.89 16.80 -17.97
N ALA A 20 0.31 17.54 -18.92
CA ALA A 20 -0.50 16.96 -20.01
C ALA A 20 0.33 16.05 -20.93
N LEU A 21 1.59 16.38 -21.17
CA LEU A 21 2.53 15.57 -21.95
C LEU A 21 2.94 14.29 -21.24
N LEU A 22 3.22 14.37 -19.94
CA LEU A 22 3.48 13.21 -19.08
C LEU A 22 2.26 12.27 -19.01
N LEU A 23 1.05 12.82 -19.00
CA LEU A 23 -0.18 12.03 -19.10
C LEU A 23 -0.34 11.34 -20.47
N ALA A 24 0.04 12.01 -21.56
CA ALA A 24 0.02 11.43 -22.91
C ALA A 24 1.04 10.30 -23.07
N LEU A 25 2.27 10.47 -22.57
CA LEU A 25 3.30 9.42 -22.55
C LEU A 25 2.95 8.27 -21.61
N TRP A 26 2.33 8.55 -20.47
CA TRP A 26 1.84 7.50 -19.57
C TRP A 26 0.66 6.71 -20.18
N ALA A 27 -0.24 7.38 -20.90
CA ALA A 27 -1.31 6.72 -21.64
C ALA A 27 -0.75 5.84 -22.79
N ALA A 28 0.30 6.29 -23.47
CA ALA A 28 1.01 5.50 -24.49
C ALA A 28 1.57 4.19 -23.91
N THR A 29 2.30 4.28 -22.80
CA THR A 29 2.92 3.12 -22.13
C THR A 29 1.89 2.15 -21.54
N ALA A 30 0.76 2.65 -21.02
CA ALA A 30 -0.33 1.82 -20.52
C ALA A 30 -1.07 1.05 -21.63
N VAL A 31 -1.10 1.57 -22.86
CA VAL A 31 -1.74 0.90 -24.00
C VAL A 31 -0.81 -0.14 -24.66
N SER A 32 0.50 0.10 -24.67
CA SER A 32 1.50 -0.80 -25.29
C SER A 32 1.79 -2.06 -24.48
N ALA A 33 1.53 -2.07 -23.17
CA ALA A 33 1.60 -3.28 -22.34
C ALA A 33 0.65 -4.43 -22.77
N GLN A 34 -0.22 -4.20 -23.77
CA GLN A 34 -1.20 -5.16 -24.27
C GLN A 34 -0.99 -5.62 -25.73
N GLY A 35 0.02 -5.14 -26.47
CA GLY A 35 0.20 -5.56 -27.87
C GLY A 35 1.60 -5.29 -28.42
N GLY A 36 2.34 -6.37 -28.73
CA GLY A 36 3.78 -6.36 -29.02
C GLY A 36 4.22 -5.89 -30.42
N ASP A 37 3.47 -5.04 -31.11
CA ASP A 37 3.88 -4.46 -32.39
C ASP A 37 4.03 -2.93 -32.25
N GLY A 38 5.28 -2.47 -32.09
CA GLY A 38 5.60 -1.03 -32.00
C GLY A 38 6.91 -0.62 -31.30
N LEU A 39 7.74 -1.56 -30.84
CA LEU A 39 8.82 -1.29 -29.87
C LEU A 39 9.88 -0.23 -30.29
N GLU A 40 10.24 -0.11 -31.56
CA GLU A 40 11.37 0.77 -31.96
C GLU A 40 11.03 2.27 -31.94
N GLU A 41 9.85 2.68 -32.38
CA GLU A 41 9.42 4.09 -32.29
C GLU A 41 9.10 4.50 -30.85
N GLU A 42 8.59 3.55 -30.04
CA GLU A 42 8.31 3.75 -28.62
C GLU A 42 9.59 3.95 -27.80
N ASP A 43 10.61 3.11 -28.02
CA ASP A 43 11.90 3.21 -27.34
C ASP A 43 12.62 4.53 -27.71
N ALA A 44 12.51 4.97 -28.98
CA ALA A 44 13.06 6.25 -29.42
C ALA A 44 12.36 7.45 -28.76
N LEU A 45 11.02 7.44 -28.69
CA LEU A 45 10.25 8.48 -28.02
C LEU A 45 10.53 8.52 -26.51
N ARG A 46 10.63 7.36 -25.88
CA ARG A 46 10.98 7.22 -24.46
C ARG A 46 12.38 7.78 -24.18
N LEU A 47 13.38 7.39 -24.97
CA LEU A 47 14.75 7.88 -24.82
C LEU A 47 14.84 9.40 -25.03
N GLN A 48 14.11 9.92 -26.01
CA GLN A 48 14.05 11.36 -26.26
C GLN A 48 13.33 12.10 -25.12
N PHE A 49 12.28 11.52 -24.55
CA PHE A 49 11.57 12.06 -23.38
C PHE A 49 12.47 12.09 -22.13
N GLU A 50 13.16 10.99 -21.83
CA GLU A 50 14.10 10.90 -20.70
C GLU A 50 15.22 11.94 -20.85
N ARG A 51 15.76 12.09 -22.06
CA ARG A 51 16.76 13.13 -22.38
C ARG A 51 16.23 14.54 -22.16
N LEU A 52 15.01 14.85 -22.61
CA LEU A 52 14.41 16.17 -22.44
C LEU A 52 14.04 16.45 -20.97
N SER A 53 13.64 15.43 -20.22
CA SER A 53 13.34 15.52 -18.79
C SER A 53 14.58 15.89 -17.97
N PHE A 54 15.75 15.35 -18.33
CA PHE A 54 17.03 15.75 -17.74
C PHE A 54 17.30 17.25 -17.88
N TYR A 55 17.00 17.84 -19.05
CA TYR A 55 17.20 19.27 -19.28
C TYR A 55 16.18 20.17 -18.56
N LEU A 56 15.03 19.64 -18.12
CA LEU A 56 14.10 20.38 -17.27
C LEU A 56 14.68 20.65 -15.87
N GLU A 57 15.57 19.78 -15.40
CA GLU A 57 16.27 19.93 -14.12
C GLU A 57 17.54 20.79 -14.23
N SER A 58 17.89 21.25 -15.45
CA SER A 58 19.07 22.10 -15.67
C SER A 58 18.94 23.42 -14.91
N GLY A 59 20.06 23.90 -14.36
CA GLY A 59 20.16 25.25 -13.81
C GLY A 59 20.05 26.35 -14.87
N ASP A 60 20.29 26.01 -16.14
CA ASP A 60 20.24 26.94 -17.29
C ASP A 60 18.79 27.13 -17.79
N GLU A 61 18.35 28.38 -17.79
CA GLU A 61 17.00 28.78 -18.21
C GLU A 61 16.73 28.50 -19.70
N LEU A 62 17.73 28.72 -20.56
CA LEU A 62 17.60 28.52 -21.99
C LEU A 62 17.49 27.03 -22.35
N GLU A 63 18.19 26.17 -21.61
CA GLU A 63 18.09 24.72 -21.77
C GLU A 63 16.71 24.21 -21.35
N ARG A 64 16.17 24.73 -20.24
CA ARG A 64 14.80 24.41 -19.79
C ARG A 64 13.75 24.84 -20.82
N GLU A 65 13.84 26.06 -21.34
CA GLU A 65 12.91 26.56 -22.36
C GLU A 65 12.94 25.71 -23.64
N ARG A 66 14.13 25.34 -24.11
CA ARG A 66 14.30 24.46 -25.27
C ARG A 66 13.73 23.07 -25.01
N ALA A 67 13.97 22.52 -23.82
CA ALA A 67 13.44 21.23 -23.43
C ALA A 67 11.91 21.22 -23.41
N VAL A 68 11.30 22.28 -22.86
CA VAL A 68 9.84 22.48 -22.87
C VAL A 68 9.31 22.56 -24.30
N ALA A 69 9.89 23.39 -25.17
CA ALA A 69 9.44 23.52 -26.55
C ALA A 69 9.50 22.19 -27.31
N SER A 70 10.61 21.45 -27.17
CA SER A 70 10.78 20.12 -27.78
C SER A 70 9.81 19.07 -27.20
N LEU A 71 9.49 19.13 -25.91
CA LEU A 71 8.47 18.27 -25.31
C LEU A 71 7.09 18.59 -25.89
N VAL A 72 6.71 19.87 -26.02
CA VAL A 72 5.43 20.28 -26.63
C VAL A 72 5.31 19.78 -28.06
N GLU A 73 6.35 19.94 -28.87
CA GLU A 73 6.39 19.46 -30.25
C GLU A 73 6.27 17.93 -30.34
N MET A 74 7.00 17.21 -29.49
CA MET A 74 6.88 15.76 -29.35
C MET A 74 5.46 15.34 -28.94
N GLY A 75 4.85 16.03 -27.98
CA GLY A 75 3.48 15.77 -27.54
C GLY A 75 2.47 15.91 -28.67
N ARG A 76 2.65 16.93 -29.53
CA ARG A 76 1.81 17.14 -30.73
C ARG A 76 2.01 16.05 -31.78
N SER A 77 3.25 15.61 -32.00
CA SER A 77 3.54 14.60 -33.03
C SER A 77 3.00 13.21 -32.68
N ILE A 78 2.85 12.89 -31.39
CA ILE A 78 2.29 11.59 -30.94
C ILE A 78 0.75 11.57 -30.86
N LEU A 79 0.06 12.72 -30.94
CA LEU A 79 -1.40 12.79 -30.85
C LEU A 79 -2.11 11.87 -31.87
N PRO A 80 -1.75 11.85 -33.17
CA PRO A 80 -2.45 11.01 -34.15
C PRO A 80 -2.29 9.50 -33.87
N TRP A 81 -1.13 9.11 -33.37
CA TRP A 81 -0.87 7.72 -32.97
C TRP A 81 -1.71 7.33 -31.75
N LEU A 82 -1.77 8.21 -30.73
CA LEU A 82 -2.61 8.00 -29.55
C LEU A 82 -4.10 7.93 -29.91
N GLU A 83 -4.59 8.78 -30.81
CA GLU A 83 -5.98 8.71 -31.29
C GLU A 83 -6.34 7.36 -31.89
N THR A 84 -5.41 6.80 -32.66
CA THR A 84 -5.57 5.47 -33.28
C THR A 84 -5.61 4.37 -32.22
N LYS A 85 -4.78 4.48 -31.17
CA LYS A 85 -4.70 3.50 -30.07
C LYS A 85 -5.85 3.60 -29.06
N MET A 86 -6.48 4.77 -28.96
CA MET A 86 -7.62 5.04 -28.09
C MET A 86 -8.95 4.59 -28.69
N ALA A 87 -8.99 4.30 -30.00
CA ALA A 87 -10.14 3.71 -30.66
C ALA A 87 -10.46 2.33 -30.05
N GLY A 88 -11.66 2.18 -29.48
CA GLY A 88 -12.11 0.93 -28.87
C GLY A 88 -11.74 0.74 -27.39
N LYS A 89 -11.12 1.74 -26.73
CA LYS A 89 -10.90 1.72 -25.28
C LYS A 89 -12.18 2.07 -24.50
N PRO A 90 -12.27 1.71 -23.19
CA PRO A 90 -13.43 2.03 -22.38
C PRO A 90 -13.74 3.54 -22.33
N PRO A 91 -15.03 3.95 -22.24
CA PRO A 91 -15.44 5.36 -22.32
C PRO A 91 -14.72 6.29 -21.33
N GLU A 92 -14.45 5.82 -20.11
CA GLU A 92 -13.75 6.59 -19.08
C GLU A 92 -12.31 6.95 -19.46
N VAL A 93 -11.64 6.05 -20.19
CA VAL A 93 -10.27 6.25 -20.67
C VAL A 93 -10.28 7.23 -21.83
N VAL A 94 -11.26 7.09 -22.74
CA VAL A 94 -11.47 8.01 -23.87
C VAL A 94 -11.81 9.42 -23.39
N GLU A 95 -12.64 9.57 -22.36
CA GLU A 95 -12.98 10.88 -21.80
C GLU A 95 -11.77 11.60 -21.20
N ARG A 96 -10.93 10.88 -20.43
CA ARG A 96 -9.67 11.44 -19.90
C ARG A 96 -8.73 11.86 -21.02
N TRP A 97 -8.61 11.05 -22.07
CA TRP A 97 -7.83 11.37 -23.25
C TRP A 97 -8.34 12.61 -23.98
N LEU A 98 -9.64 12.75 -24.19
CA LEU A 98 -10.23 13.90 -24.86
C LEU A 98 -9.96 15.22 -24.12
N ARG A 99 -9.90 15.19 -22.79
CA ARG A 99 -9.48 16.37 -21.99
C ARG A 99 -8.02 16.73 -22.23
N VAL A 100 -7.13 15.74 -22.27
CA VAL A 100 -5.69 15.94 -22.58
C VAL A 100 -5.50 16.48 -24.01
N LYS A 101 -6.21 15.90 -24.99
CA LYS A 101 -6.20 16.37 -26.38
C LYS A 101 -6.69 17.81 -26.50
N ALA A 102 -7.81 18.15 -25.86
CA ALA A 102 -8.36 19.51 -25.88
C ALA A 102 -7.36 20.54 -25.34
N GLU A 103 -6.61 20.19 -24.30
CA GLU A 103 -5.60 21.09 -23.72
C GLU A 103 -4.37 21.25 -24.64
N LEU A 104 -3.95 20.16 -25.31
CA LEU A 104 -2.82 20.17 -26.25
C LEU A 104 -3.15 20.86 -27.59
N SER A 105 -4.43 20.88 -27.99
CA SER A 105 -4.92 21.49 -29.24
C SER A 105 -5.35 22.96 -29.11
N ARG A 106 -5.21 23.60 -27.94
CA ARG A 106 -5.42 25.06 -27.82
C ARG A 106 -4.32 25.80 -28.60
N ASP A 107 -4.68 26.36 -29.75
CA ASP A 107 -3.81 27.12 -30.67
C ASP A 107 -3.28 28.46 -30.11
N GLU A 108 -3.53 28.77 -28.83
CA GLU A 108 -3.03 29.96 -28.13
C GLU A 108 -1.53 29.88 -27.80
N PHE A 109 -0.71 29.50 -28.78
CA PHE A 109 0.75 29.55 -28.70
C PHE A 109 1.35 30.68 -29.56
N GLU A 110 0.63 31.18 -30.57
CA GLU A 110 1.16 32.22 -31.48
C GLU A 110 0.79 33.67 -31.12
N GLY A 111 0.05 33.91 -30.02
CA GLY A 111 -0.38 35.27 -29.72
C GLY A 111 -0.95 35.54 -28.33
N ALA A 112 -0.56 34.78 -27.31
CA ALA A 112 -0.98 35.03 -25.93
C ALA A 112 -0.35 36.33 -25.40
N THR A 113 -0.99 37.45 -25.77
CA THR A 113 -0.93 38.69 -24.99
C THR A 113 -1.52 38.36 -23.61
N PRO A 114 -0.89 38.76 -22.49
CA PRO A 114 -1.36 38.43 -21.15
C PRO A 114 -2.74 39.08 -20.92
N GLY A 115 -3.81 38.29 -21.04
CA GLY A 115 -5.17 38.82 -21.04
C GLY A 115 -6.29 37.88 -20.59
N SER A 116 -6.09 36.55 -20.60
CA SER A 116 -7.02 35.64 -19.91
C SER A 116 -6.56 35.45 -18.47
N GLN A 117 -7.10 36.28 -17.58
CA GLN A 117 -7.07 36.05 -16.14
C GLN A 117 -7.96 34.83 -15.82
N GLU A 118 -7.49 33.62 -16.10
CA GLU A 118 -7.92 32.49 -15.28
C GLU A 118 -7.40 32.75 -13.87
N ASP A 119 -8.31 32.72 -12.89
CA ASP A 119 -8.00 32.99 -11.48
C ASP A 119 -6.87 32.03 -11.02
N PRO A 120 -5.66 32.52 -10.73
CA PRO A 120 -4.53 31.67 -10.36
C PRO A 120 -4.86 30.77 -9.17
N ALA A 121 -5.74 31.24 -8.27
CA ALA A 121 -6.19 30.49 -7.11
C ALA A 121 -7.05 29.26 -7.50
N ALA A 122 -7.83 29.34 -8.57
CA ALA A 122 -8.64 28.22 -9.05
C ALA A 122 -7.76 27.11 -9.65
N ASN A 123 -6.69 27.48 -10.36
CA ASN A 123 -5.72 26.54 -10.92
C ASN A 123 -4.82 25.91 -9.84
N GLU A 124 -4.42 26.68 -8.82
CA GLU A 124 -3.67 26.14 -7.67
C GLU A 124 -4.48 25.09 -6.89
N GLY A 125 -5.77 25.36 -6.62
CA GLY A 125 -6.64 24.41 -5.92
C GLY A 125 -6.87 23.11 -6.70
N PHE A 126 -6.99 23.20 -8.03
CA PHE A 126 -7.11 22.02 -8.90
C PHE A 126 -5.84 21.18 -8.91
N LEU A 127 -4.67 21.81 -9.10
CA LEU A 127 -3.38 21.11 -9.11
C LEU A 127 -3.11 20.42 -7.78
N GLU A 128 -3.36 21.10 -6.65
CA GLU A 128 -3.20 20.49 -5.33
C GLU A 128 -4.10 19.25 -5.19
N ALA A 129 -5.39 19.37 -5.51
CA ALA A 129 -6.33 18.26 -5.41
C ALA A 129 -5.93 17.06 -6.29
N TYR A 130 -5.47 17.33 -7.52
CA TYR A 130 -4.98 16.30 -8.43
C TYR A 130 -3.76 15.56 -7.87
N PHE A 131 -2.71 16.29 -7.48
CA PHE A 131 -1.50 15.68 -6.95
C PHE A 131 -1.74 14.97 -5.62
N ARG A 132 -2.66 15.47 -4.79
CA ARG A 132 -3.08 14.80 -3.56
C ARG A 132 -3.78 13.47 -3.84
N GLY A 133 -4.64 13.40 -4.86
CA GLY A 133 -5.25 12.14 -5.30
C GLY A 133 -4.21 11.10 -5.77
N ARG A 134 -3.19 11.54 -6.52
CA ARG A 134 -2.07 10.67 -6.95
C ARG A 134 -1.18 10.24 -5.79
N PHE A 135 -0.96 11.13 -4.82
CA PHE A 135 -0.23 10.78 -3.60
C PHE A 135 -0.97 9.70 -2.80
N GLU A 136 -2.28 9.80 -2.62
CA GLU A 136 -3.07 8.74 -1.96
C GLU A 136 -3.04 7.41 -2.74
N GLN A 137 -3.06 7.45 -4.07
CA GLN A 137 -2.83 6.26 -4.89
C GLN A 137 -1.45 5.65 -4.65
N ALA A 138 -0.39 6.46 -4.56
CA ALA A 138 0.96 5.96 -4.26
C ALA A 138 1.03 5.34 -2.86
N ARG A 139 0.36 5.93 -1.86
CA ARG A 139 0.26 5.35 -0.50
C ARG A 139 -0.46 4.01 -0.51
N GLU A 140 -1.51 3.87 -1.31
CA GLU A 140 -2.23 2.60 -1.44
C GLU A 140 -1.37 1.52 -2.10
N LEU A 141 -0.65 1.85 -3.18
CA LEU A 141 0.32 0.95 -3.80
C LEU A 141 1.43 0.54 -2.81
N PHE A 142 1.91 1.46 -1.98
CA PHE A 142 2.85 1.17 -0.90
C PHE A 142 2.28 0.18 0.12
N ARG A 143 1.03 0.36 0.56
CA ARG A 143 0.35 -0.58 1.48
C ARG A 143 0.18 -1.97 0.86
N GLN A 144 -0.01 -2.03 -0.45
CA GLN A 144 -0.12 -3.27 -1.23
C GLN A 144 1.24 -3.91 -1.56
N GLY A 145 2.36 -3.30 -1.17
CA GLY A 145 3.71 -3.81 -1.44
C GLY A 145 4.25 -3.54 -2.85
N GLN A 146 3.53 -2.76 -3.67
CA GLN A 146 3.95 -2.36 -5.02
C GLN A 146 4.92 -1.15 -4.94
N PHE A 147 6.09 -1.35 -4.34
CA PHE A 147 7.03 -0.28 -4.00
C PHE A 147 7.60 0.44 -5.23
N GLU A 148 7.91 -0.27 -6.32
CA GLU A 148 8.47 0.34 -7.54
C GLU A 148 7.47 1.35 -8.14
N ARG A 149 6.24 0.90 -8.38
CA ARG A 149 5.15 1.74 -8.92
C ARG A 149 4.81 2.91 -8.00
N SER A 150 4.80 2.69 -6.69
CA SER A 150 4.60 3.77 -5.72
C SER A 150 5.72 4.81 -5.79
N ASN A 151 6.98 4.38 -5.92
CA ASN A 151 8.15 5.25 -6.07
C ASN A 151 8.17 6.01 -7.38
N GLU A 152 7.73 5.40 -8.48
CA GLU A 152 7.53 6.07 -9.77
C GLU A 152 6.54 7.23 -9.63
N ILE A 153 5.37 7.00 -9.01
CA ILE A 153 4.38 8.07 -8.82
C ILE A 153 4.93 9.18 -7.93
N VAL A 154 5.50 8.86 -6.78
CA VAL A 154 6.03 9.87 -5.84
C VAL A 154 7.14 10.69 -6.48
N SER A 155 8.08 10.04 -7.18
CA SER A 155 9.19 10.72 -7.86
C SER A 155 8.69 11.61 -9.00
N ALA A 156 7.68 11.16 -9.75
CA ALA A 156 7.05 11.97 -10.79
C ALA A 156 6.36 13.22 -10.21
N ILE A 157 5.65 13.10 -9.08
CA ILE A 157 5.02 14.25 -8.41
C ILE A 157 6.08 15.26 -7.96
N LEU A 158 7.15 14.78 -7.32
CA LEU A 158 8.23 15.64 -6.81
C LEU A 158 9.01 16.35 -7.92
N ALA A 159 9.18 15.71 -9.08
CA ALA A 159 9.78 16.31 -10.26
C ALA A 159 8.87 17.36 -10.92
N LEU A 160 7.56 17.10 -10.97
CA LEU A 160 6.58 17.98 -11.60
C LEU A 160 6.28 19.25 -10.79
N GLU A 161 6.01 19.10 -9.49
CA GLU A 161 5.64 20.21 -8.62
C GLU A 161 6.42 20.17 -7.31
N PRO A 162 7.65 20.71 -7.30
CA PRO A 162 8.50 20.70 -6.11
C PRO A 162 8.02 21.63 -4.99
N ALA A 163 7.00 22.45 -5.23
CA ALA A 163 6.48 23.45 -4.28
C ALA A 163 5.08 23.11 -3.70
N LEU A 164 4.66 21.85 -3.77
CA LEU A 164 3.36 21.42 -3.21
C LEU A 164 3.28 21.63 -1.69
N PRO A 165 2.11 22.01 -1.13
CA PRO A 165 1.92 22.18 0.33
C PRO A 165 2.24 20.93 1.16
N PHE A 166 2.15 19.74 0.56
CA PHE A 166 2.38 18.44 1.21
C PHE A 166 3.70 17.77 0.75
N ARG A 167 4.67 18.56 0.27
CA ARG A 167 5.99 18.08 -0.18
C ARG A 167 6.72 17.24 0.88
N GLU A 168 6.66 17.63 2.14
CA GLU A 168 7.31 16.89 3.23
C GLU A 168 6.74 15.48 3.39
N GLU A 169 5.44 15.29 3.14
CA GLU A 169 4.79 13.97 3.14
C GLU A 169 5.26 13.11 1.96
N LEU A 170 5.42 13.71 0.78
CA LEU A 170 5.98 13.04 -0.41
C LEU A 170 7.42 12.60 -0.18
N LEU A 171 8.27 13.46 0.40
CA LEU A 171 9.65 13.13 0.72
C LEU A 171 9.75 12.04 1.79
N ALA A 172 8.89 12.08 2.80
CA ALA A 172 8.81 11.01 3.81
C ALA A 172 8.45 9.67 3.16
N LEU A 173 7.44 9.64 2.28
CA LEU A 173 7.09 8.42 1.56
C LEU A 173 8.20 7.97 0.60
N GLN A 174 8.88 8.90 -0.09
CA GLN A 174 10.02 8.58 -0.96
C GLN A 174 11.19 7.96 -0.18
N ALA A 175 11.47 8.47 1.03
CA ALA A 175 12.49 7.89 1.90
C ALA A 175 12.13 6.46 2.34
N ASP A 176 10.87 6.24 2.71
CA ASP A 176 10.34 4.90 3.03
C ASP A 176 10.42 3.95 1.83
N LEU A 177 10.09 4.43 0.63
CA LEU A 177 10.15 3.66 -0.61
C LEU A 177 11.57 3.30 -1.01
N ARG A 178 12.50 4.25 -0.97
CA ARG A 178 13.92 4.00 -1.24
C ARG A 178 14.49 2.98 -0.27
N SER A 179 14.14 3.08 1.01
CA SER A 179 14.48 2.06 2.00
C SER A 179 14.02 0.68 1.54
N ARG A 180 12.74 0.54 1.23
CA ARG A 180 12.11 -0.72 0.81
C ARG A 180 12.73 -1.28 -0.47
N LEU A 181 13.01 -0.43 -1.45
CA LEU A 181 13.57 -0.82 -2.75
C LEU A 181 15.04 -1.26 -2.65
N VAL A 182 15.86 -0.54 -1.88
CA VAL A 182 17.26 -0.94 -1.61
C VAL A 182 17.31 -2.33 -0.96
N PHE A 183 16.34 -2.64 -0.10
CA PHE A 183 16.25 -3.93 0.55
C PHE A 183 15.65 -5.04 -0.33
N ALA A 184 14.64 -4.74 -1.15
CA ALA A 184 13.95 -5.74 -1.97
C ALA A 184 14.86 -6.53 -2.92
N GLY A 185 15.97 -5.94 -3.37
CA GLY A 185 16.95 -6.61 -4.24
C GLY A 185 18.11 -7.32 -3.51
N SER A 186 18.31 -7.05 -2.22
CA SER A 186 19.51 -7.49 -1.49
C SER A 186 19.19 -8.41 -0.31
N ILE A 187 18.01 -8.29 0.29
CA ILE A 187 17.61 -9.07 1.46
C ILE A 187 16.14 -9.49 1.39
N SER A 188 15.83 -10.66 1.94
CA SER A 188 14.47 -11.16 2.10
C SER A 188 14.11 -11.23 3.60
N PRO A 189 13.53 -10.18 4.18
CA PRO A 189 13.05 -10.21 5.56
C PRO A 189 11.73 -10.98 5.64
N ARG A 190 11.64 -11.96 6.54
CA ARG A 190 10.43 -12.74 6.81
C ARG A 190 10.19 -12.79 8.31
N ALA A 191 8.93 -12.57 8.70
CA ALA A 191 8.48 -12.78 10.06
C ALA A 191 7.46 -13.92 10.04
N ARG A 192 7.60 -14.87 10.95
CA ARG A 192 6.73 -16.04 11.05
C ARG A 192 6.41 -16.30 12.52
N PRO A 193 5.13 -16.47 12.88
CA PRO A 193 4.81 -16.93 14.22
C PRO A 193 5.15 -18.43 14.32
N ASP A 194 5.62 -18.90 15.47
CA ASP A 194 5.96 -20.32 15.65
C ASP A 194 4.71 -21.23 15.53
N ARG A 195 3.54 -20.68 15.84
CA ARG A 195 2.21 -21.30 15.77
C ARG A 195 1.22 -20.44 15.00
N GLU A 196 0.20 -21.09 14.44
CA GLU A 196 -0.90 -20.41 13.75
C GLU A 196 -1.88 -19.73 14.74
N PHE A 197 -2.01 -20.30 15.94
CA PHE A 197 -2.83 -19.76 17.02
C PHE A 197 -2.18 -19.99 18.38
N TYR A 198 -2.61 -19.21 19.37
CA TYR A 198 -2.13 -19.24 20.75
C TYR A 198 -3.31 -19.32 21.72
N SER A 199 -3.06 -19.86 22.92
CA SER A 199 -4.02 -19.78 24.01
C SER A 199 -3.78 -18.55 24.87
N TRP A 200 -4.78 -18.13 25.64
CA TRP A 200 -4.60 -17.08 26.64
C TRP A 200 -3.52 -17.48 27.66
N GLY A 201 -2.56 -16.58 27.87
CA GLY A 201 -1.40 -16.81 28.73
C GLY A 201 -0.25 -17.55 28.06
N ASP A 202 -0.41 -18.05 26.83
CA ASP A 202 0.73 -18.51 26.04
C ASP A 202 1.52 -17.29 25.53
N PRO A 203 2.84 -17.26 25.68
CA PRO A 203 3.65 -16.24 25.04
C PRO A 203 3.59 -16.40 23.52
N VAL A 204 3.43 -15.28 22.82
CA VAL A 204 3.50 -15.25 21.37
C VAL A 204 4.94 -15.11 20.95
N VAL A 205 5.42 -16.05 20.13
CA VAL A 205 6.79 -16.08 19.62
C VAL A 205 6.79 -15.72 18.14
N LEU A 206 7.52 -14.66 17.80
CA LEU A 206 7.71 -14.22 16.43
C LEU A 206 9.14 -14.52 15.99
N ASP A 207 9.30 -15.51 15.11
CA ASP A 207 10.56 -15.80 14.44
C ASP A 207 10.79 -14.80 13.31
N LEU A 208 11.99 -14.22 13.30
CA LEU A 208 12.45 -13.23 12.35
C LEU A 208 13.62 -13.83 11.59
N VAL A 209 13.50 -13.84 10.26
CA VAL A 209 14.54 -14.35 9.37
C VAL A 209 14.92 -13.24 8.40
N ILE A 210 16.22 -13.01 8.24
CA ILE A 210 16.77 -12.15 7.19
C ILE A 210 17.68 -13.01 6.35
N GLU A 211 17.29 -13.23 5.11
CA GLU A 211 18.10 -13.94 4.12
C GLU A 211 18.80 -12.91 3.23
N ASN A 212 20.10 -13.10 2.97
CA ASN A 212 20.82 -12.28 2.00
C ASN A 212 20.67 -12.90 0.61
N VAL A 213 19.86 -12.24 -0.23
CA VAL A 213 19.59 -12.66 -1.62
C VAL A 213 20.44 -11.87 -2.62
N GLY A 214 21.19 -10.87 -2.14
CA GLY A 214 22.11 -10.08 -2.94
C GLY A 214 23.41 -10.80 -3.24
N GLN A 215 24.27 -10.16 -4.04
CA GLN A 215 25.61 -10.65 -4.38
C GLN A 215 26.67 -10.26 -3.34
N GLY A 216 26.31 -9.37 -2.42
CA GLY A 216 27.23 -8.73 -1.49
C GLY A 216 27.06 -9.12 -0.04
N ASP A 217 28.10 -8.95 0.76
CA ASP A 217 28.02 -9.20 2.19
C ASP A 217 27.22 -8.11 2.92
N PHE A 218 26.40 -8.56 3.85
CA PHE A 218 25.52 -7.73 4.65
C PHE A 218 25.88 -7.85 6.13
N ALA A 219 25.84 -6.75 6.89
CA ALA A 219 26.03 -6.83 8.34
C ALA A 219 24.96 -6.14 9.16
N LEU A 220 24.53 -6.82 10.20
CA LEU A 220 23.79 -6.24 11.30
C LEU A 220 24.81 -5.83 12.36
N ALA A 221 25.12 -4.55 12.44
CA ALA A 221 25.94 -4.03 13.53
C ALA A 221 25.09 -4.00 14.82
N ALA A 222 25.64 -4.44 15.95
CA ALA A 222 24.97 -4.33 17.25
C ALA A 222 24.94 -2.88 17.74
N GLU A 223 26.01 -2.12 17.47
CA GLU A 223 26.16 -0.72 17.82
C GLU A 223 26.54 0.09 16.57
N HIS A 224 26.01 1.30 16.47
CA HIS A 224 26.25 2.20 15.35
C HIS A 224 26.18 3.65 15.81
N GLU A 225 26.90 4.53 15.12
CA GLU A 225 26.93 5.96 15.44
C GLU A 225 25.92 6.71 14.57
N VAL A 226 24.98 7.41 15.20
CA VAL A 226 24.04 8.33 14.53
C VAL A 226 24.26 9.72 15.10
N ASN A 227 24.64 10.69 14.27
CA ASN A 227 24.85 12.08 14.68
C ASN A 227 25.81 12.26 15.88
N GLY A 228 26.83 11.40 16.02
CA GLY A 228 27.79 11.45 17.13
C GLY A 228 27.35 10.68 18.38
N GLU A 229 26.18 10.04 18.37
CA GLU A 229 25.67 9.23 19.47
C GLU A 229 25.70 7.74 19.12
N THR A 230 26.31 6.93 20.00
CA THR A 230 26.30 5.47 19.86
C THR A 230 24.92 4.91 20.22
N SER A 231 24.25 4.33 19.24
CA SER A 231 22.95 3.69 19.38
C SER A 231 23.06 2.18 19.17
N ARG A 232 22.24 1.41 19.88
CA ARG A 232 22.15 -0.05 19.68
C ARG A 232 21.10 -0.37 18.63
N SER A 233 21.46 -1.23 17.68
CA SER A 233 20.49 -1.78 16.74
C SER A 233 19.53 -2.72 17.48
N ALA A 234 18.26 -2.63 17.13
CA ALA A 234 17.22 -3.43 17.75
C ALA A 234 16.12 -3.74 16.74
N VAL A 235 15.50 -4.89 16.91
CA VAL A 235 14.21 -5.18 16.30
C VAL A 235 13.14 -4.49 17.12
N HIS A 236 12.44 -3.54 16.52
CA HIS A 236 11.23 -2.97 17.09
C HIS A 236 10.02 -3.71 16.54
N VAL A 237 9.18 -4.23 17.43
CA VAL A 237 7.92 -4.90 17.07
C VAL A 237 6.77 -4.07 17.59
N SER A 238 5.96 -3.54 16.68
CA SER A 238 4.70 -2.90 17.04
C SER A 238 3.61 -3.95 17.07
N VAL A 239 2.98 -4.10 18.24
CA VAL A 239 1.95 -5.10 18.53
C VAL A 239 0.62 -4.37 18.64
N GLU A 240 -0.30 -4.65 17.72
CA GLU A 240 -1.68 -4.21 17.76
C GLU A 240 -2.58 -5.37 18.17
N ILE A 241 -3.21 -5.25 19.34
CA ILE A 241 -4.12 -6.26 19.89
C ILE A 241 -5.55 -5.77 19.64
N LEU A 242 -6.31 -6.54 18.86
CA LEU A 242 -7.74 -6.34 18.63
C LEU A 242 -8.51 -7.39 19.41
N GLN A 243 -9.19 -6.98 20.47
CA GLN A 243 -10.00 -7.85 21.32
C GLN A 243 -11.48 -7.74 20.91
N TYR A 244 -12.18 -8.87 20.81
CA TYR A 244 -13.56 -8.92 20.30
C TYR A 244 -14.54 -9.48 21.33
N ASP A 245 -15.75 -8.91 21.36
CA ASP A 245 -16.91 -9.54 21.99
C ASP A 245 -17.74 -10.34 20.97
N LEU A 246 -18.80 -11.03 21.44
CA LEU A 246 -19.67 -11.86 20.59
C LEU A 246 -20.41 -11.07 19.51
N SER A 247 -20.62 -9.75 19.68
CA SER A 247 -21.24 -8.91 18.66
C SER A 247 -20.28 -8.55 17.52
N GLY A 248 -18.99 -8.89 17.67
CA GLY A 248 -17.92 -8.51 16.74
C GLY A 248 -17.36 -7.11 16.99
N ALA A 249 -17.83 -6.40 18.03
CA ALA A 249 -17.24 -5.13 18.42
C ALA A 249 -15.82 -5.34 18.94
N SER A 250 -14.91 -4.45 18.55
CA SER A 250 -13.47 -4.62 18.79
C SER A 250 -12.87 -3.48 19.60
N ARG A 251 -12.07 -3.80 20.61
CA ARG A 251 -11.19 -2.83 21.30
C ARG A 251 -9.76 -3.00 20.83
N LYS A 252 -9.08 -1.86 20.61
CA LYS A 252 -7.70 -1.82 20.12
C LYS A 252 -6.75 -1.40 21.23
N LYS A 253 -5.67 -2.15 21.42
CA LYS A 253 -4.54 -1.78 22.25
C LYS A 253 -3.26 -1.87 21.43
N ARG A 254 -2.32 -0.96 21.67
CA ARG A 254 -1.00 -0.97 21.04
C ARG A 254 0.07 -1.11 22.11
N VAL A 255 1.05 -1.95 21.83
CA VAL A 255 2.27 -2.13 22.64
C VAL A 255 3.44 -2.13 21.68
N ASP A 256 4.52 -1.44 22.02
CA ASP A 256 5.75 -1.48 21.25
C ASP A 256 6.80 -2.23 22.07
N LEU A 257 7.48 -3.16 21.40
CA LEU A 257 8.53 -3.99 21.97
C LEU A 257 9.84 -3.71 21.25
N SER A 258 10.95 -3.94 21.94
CA SER A 258 12.29 -3.81 21.37
C SER A 258 13.15 -4.98 21.83
N ALA A 259 13.77 -5.66 20.88
CA ALA A 259 14.74 -6.72 21.12
C ALA A 259 16.10 -6.30 20.55
N PRO A 260 17.12 -6.05 21.39
CA PRO A 260 18.43 -5.60 20.92
C PRO A 260 19.16 -6.68 20.13
N ILE A 261 19.95 -6.26 19.14
CA ILE A 261 20.93 -7.12 18.48
C ILE A 261 22.19 -7.15 19.35
N GLU A 262 22.49 -8.31 19.92
CA GLU A 262 23.54 -8.43 20.95
C GLU A 262 24.97 -8.36 20.40
N ARG A 263 25.16 -8.73 19.14
CA ARG A 263 26.49 -8.81 18.51
C ARG A 263 26.40 -8.52 17.03
N ASP A 264 27.52 -8.07 16.47
CA ASP A 264 27.66 -7.91 15.04
C ASP A 264 27.44 -9.25 14.33
N VAL A 265 26.58 -9.25 13.32
CA VAL A 265 26.29 -10.42 12.48
C VAL A 265 26.65 -10.07 11.05
N ARG A 266 27.52 -10.85 10.44
CA ARG A 266 27.75 -10.83 8.99
C ARG A 266 26.93 -11.95 8.35
N ILE A 267 26.18 -11.60 7.30
CA ILE A 267 25.35 -12.50 6.50
C ILE A 267 25.90 -12.46 5.07
N ARG A 268 26.55 -13.53 4.63
CA ARG A 268 27.06 -13.64 3.25
C ARG A 268 25.93 -13.93 2.25
N PRO A 269 26.14 -13.74 0.94
CA PRO A 269 25.20 -14.18 -0.10
C PRO A 269 24.71 -15.61 0.12
N GLY A 270 23.39 -15.80 0.16
CA GLY A 270 22.74 -17.09 0.42
C GLY A 270 22.70 -17.54 1.88
N GLU A 271 23.35 -16.81 2.81
CA GLU A 271 23.21 -17.07 4.24
C GLU A 271 21.97 -16.38 4.82
N ARG A 272 21.56 -16.85 6.00
CA ARG A 272 20.42 -16.29 6.74
C ARG A 272 20.80 -16.02 8.18
N TRP A 273 20.30 -14.91 8.71
CA TRP A 273 20.21 -14.65 10.14
C TRP A 273 18.81 -15.02 10.64
N SER A 274 18.74 -15.45 11.90
CA SER A 274 17.46 -15.72 12.57
C SER A 274 17.51 -15.20 14.00
N GLY A 275 16.41 -14.62 14.45
CA GLY A 275 16.18 -14.19 15.81
C GLY A 275 14.71 -14.37 16.18
N SER A 276 14.39 -14.34 17.47
CA SER A 276 13.02 -14.50 17.96
C SER A 276 12.67 -13.35 18.90
N VAL A 277 11.44 -12.85 18.79
CA VAL A 277 10.86 -11.91 19.76
C VAL A 277 9.70 -12.60 20.44
N GLU A 278 9.80 -12.73 21.76
CA GLU A 278 8.73 -13.27 22.59
C GLU A 278 7.99 -12.12 23.28
N PHE A 279 6.67 -12.22 23.34
CA PHE A 279 5.88 -11.33 24.17
C PHE A 279 4.66 -12.02 24.74
N ASP A 280 4.32 -11.66 25.96
CA ASP A 280 3.06 -12.06 26.56
C ASP A 280 1.97 -11.09 26.04
N PRO A 281 0.97 -11.57 25.28
CA PRO A 281 -0.20 -10.78 24.95
C PRO A 281 -1.00 -10.54 26.25
N LEU A 282 -0.55 -9.57 27.06
CA LEU A 282 -1.11 -8.97 28.30
C LEU A 282 -2.25 -9.76 28.95
N PRO A 283 -2.27 -9.96 30.28
CA PRO A 283 -3.28 -10.79 30.94
C PRO A 283 -4.70 -10.40 30.51
N LEU A 284 -5.28 -11.17 29.57
CA LEU A 284 -6.61 -10.95 28.96
C LEU A 284 -7.74 -11.23 29.97
N LYS A 285 -7.38 -11.43 31.25
CA LYS A 285 -8.21 -11.95 32.34
C LYS A 285 -9.41 -11.08 32.73
N GLU A 286 -9.49 -9.83 32.30
CA GLU A 286 -10.47 -8.88 32.87
C GLU A 286 -11.60 -8.43 31.93
N SER A 287 -11.74 -9.00 30.73
CA SER A 287 -12.69 -8.46 29.76
C SER A 287 -13.79 -9.43 29.37
N ARG A 288 -15.00 -8.91 29.11
CA ARG A 288 -16.12 -9.59 28.41
C ARG A 288 -15.76 -10.01 26.96
N LEU A 289 -14.49 -9.95 26.60
CA LEU A 289 -13.96 -10.18 25.26
C LEU A 289 -13.48 -11.62 25.23
N ILE A 290 -13.82 -12.33 24.16
CA ILE A 290 -13.75 -13.80 24.11
C ILE A 290 -12.64 -14.24 23.15
N ALA A 291 -12.24 -13.41 22.17
CA ALA A 291 -11.12 -13.67 21.29
C ALA A 291 -10.26 -12.42 21.09
N ALA A 292 -9.00 -12.62 20.73
CA ALA A 292 -8.11 -11.56 20.29
C ALA A 292 -7.42 -11.91 18.96
N THR A 293 -7.28 -10.91 18.11
CA THR A 293 -6.39 -10.94 16.95
C THR A 293 -5.20 -10.05 17.27
N VAL A 294 -3.99 -10.58 17.18
CA VAL A 294 -2.76 -9.82 17.39
C VAL A 294 -2.07 -9.60 16.06
N ARG A 295 -1.94 -8.34 15.66
CA ARG A 295 -1.21 -7.91 14.48
C ARG A 295 0.18 -7.47 14.90
N LEU A 296 1.19 -8.04 14.28
CA LEU A 296 2.61 -7.85 14.57
C LEU A 296 3.27 -7.21 13.37
N GLN A 297 3.91 -6.06 13.59
CA GLN A 297 4.71 -5.40 12.58
C GLN A 297 6.12 -5.18 13.12
N ALA A 298 7.07 -5.96 12.63
CA ALA A 298 8.47 -5.84 13.00
C ALA A 298 9.22 -4.91 12.03
N ARG A 299 10.19 -4.16 12.57
CA ARG A 299 11.21 -3.44 11.81
C ARG A 299 12.55 -3.62 12.50
N LEU A 300 13.60 -3.94 11.76
CA LEU A 300 14.97 -3.92 12.28
C LEU A 300 15.54 -2.52 12.07
N VAL A 301 15.78 -1.78 13.14
CA VAL A 301 16.22 -0.38 13.07
C VAL A 301 17.74 -0.34 12.92
N VAL A 302 18.17 0.41 11.90
CA VAL A 302 19.54 0.74 11.49
C VAL A 302 20.44 -0.46 11.21
N VAL A 303 20.87 -0.53 9.95
CA VAL A 303 21.68 -1.62 9.42
C VAL A 303 22.76 -1.06 8.50
N ARG A 304 23.96 -1.65 8.55
CA ARG A 304 25.07 -1.28 7.68
C ARG A 304 25.30 -2.38 6.65
N VAL A 305 25.01 -2.09 5.39
CA VAL A 305 25.44 -2.95 4.27
C VAL A 305 26.96 -2.79 4.15
N LEU A 306 27.74 -3.89 4.21
CA LEU A 306 29.20 -3.83 4.28
C LEU A 306 29.86 -3.45 2.94
N GLU A 307 29.16 -3.57 1.82
CA GLU A 307 29.68 -3.22 0.48
C GLU A 307 29.77 -1.70 0.22
N GLY A 308 30.27 -0.92 1.18
CA GLY A 308 30.47 0.53 0.99
C GLY A 308 29.17 1.34 0.79
N GLY A 309 28.00 0.70 0.98
CA GLY A 309 26.71 1.36 0.89
C GLY A 309 26.46 2.29 2.07
N PRO A 310 25.65 3.35 1.90
CA PRO A 310 25.27 4.23 2.99
C PRO A 310 24.55 3.45 4.10
N VAL A 311 24.75 3.84 5.36
CA VAL A 311 23.91 3.39 6.48
C VAL A 311 22.47 3.76 6.14
N SER A 312 21.57 2.78 6.14
CA SER A 312 20.16 3.05 5.89
C SER A 312 19.47 3.38 7.22
N PRO A 313 19.08 4.64 7.46
CA PRO A 313 18.49 5.05 8.74
C PRO A 313 17.06 4.51 8.91
N SER A 314 16.41 4.10 7.83
CA SER A 314 14.98 3.74 7.78
C SER A 314 14.68 2.31 8.24
N GLY A 315 15.71 1.47 8.44
CA GLY A 315 15.58 0.11 8.95
C GLY A 315 14.94 -0.87 7.96
N ILE A 316 14.98 -2.16 8.27
CA ILE A 316 14.45 -3.23 7.43
C ILE A 316 13.06 -3.61 7.92
N PRO A 317 12.01 -3.34 7.15
CA PRO A 317 10.66 -3.69 7.54
C PRO A 317 10.37 -5.16 7.23
N PHE A 318 9.71 -5.83 8.17
CA PHE A 318 9.14 -7.16 7.95
C PHE A 318 7.69 -7.03 7.48
N LEU A 319 7.20 -8.06 6.78
CA LEU A 319 5.78 -8.14 6.45
C LEU A 319 4.94 -8.29 7.73
N PRO A 320 3.79 -7.59 7.84
CA PRO A 320 2.91 -7.75 8.98
C PRO A 320 2.41 -9.19 9.11
N VAL A 321 2.42 -9.71 10.33
CA VAL A 321 1.90 -11.03 10.68
C VAL A 321 0.65 -10.84 11.52
N THR A 322 -0.33 -11.73 11.36
CA THR A 322 -1.52 -11.76 12.21
C THR A 322 -1.62 -13.13 12.85
N VAL A 323 -1.81 -13.17 14.16
CA VAL A 323 -2.06 -14.41 14.92
C VAL A 323 -3.36 -14.29 15.69
N THR A 324 -4.01 -15.42 15.91
CA THR A 324 -5.23 -15.52 16.70
C THR A 324 -4.89 -16.04 18.09
N VAL A 325 -5.49 -15.42 19.12
CA VAL A 325 -5.36 -15.86 20.51
C VAL A 325 -6.75 -16.19 21.05
N LEU A 326 -6.91 -17.44 21.51
CA LEU A 326 -8.18 -18.00 21.98
C LEU A 326 -8.09 -18.36 23.48
N PRO A 327 -9.24 -18.50 24.16
CA PRO A 327 -9.27 -19.10 25.50
C PRO A 327 -8.71 -20.54 25.46
N SER A 328 -7.95 -20.93 26.50
CA SER A 328 -7.19 -22.19 26.51
C SER A 328 -8.06 -23.45 26.43
N ASP A 329 -9.30 -23.39 26.90
CA ASP A 329 -10.31 -24.45 26.82
C ASP A 329 -10.86 -24.67 25.41
N HIS A 330 -10.59 -23.75 24.47
CA HIS A 330 -11.12 -23.79 23.10
C HIS A 330 -10.06 -24.14 22.04
N ALA A 331 -8.85 -24.56 22.43
CA ALA A 331 -7.78 -24.95 21.49
C ALA A 331 -8.19 -26.07 20.52
N LYS A 332 -9.16 -26.92 20.90
CA LYS A 332 -9.70 -28.01 20.07
C LYS A 332 -10.39 -27.52 18.79
N LEU A 333 -10.89 -26.27 18.78
CA LEU A 333 -11.54 -25.69 17.60
C LEU A 333 -10.58 -25.58 16.40
N ALA A 334 -9.26 -25.58 16.64
CA ALA A 334 -8.26 -25.51 15.59
C ALA A 334 -8.06 -26.82 14.81
N ALA A 335 -8.53 -27.96 15.32
CA ALA A 335 -8.37 -29.24 14.62
C ALA A 335 -9.22 -29.31 13.35
N ASP A 336 -10.44 -28.76 13.39
CA ASP A 336 -11.32 -28.60 12.24
C ASP A 336 -12.20 -27.35 12.44
N PRO A 337 -11.69 -26.15 12.06
CA PRO A 337 -12.37 -24.89 12.29
C PRO A 337 -13.73 -24.79 11.60
N GLU A 338 -13.85 -25.35 10.40
CA GLU A 338 -15.06 -25.25 9.59
C GLU A 338 -16.16 -26.14 10.17
N ALA A 339 -15.86 -27.42 10.44
CA ALA A 339 -16.84 -28.31 11.06
C ALA A 339 -17.22 -27.83 12.46
N SER A 340 -16.26 -27.29 13.22
CA SER A 340 -16.52 -26.70 14.53
C SER A 340 -17.45 -25.49 14.45
N LEU A 341 -17.26 -24.60 13.47
CA LEU A 341 -18.13 -23.45 13.24
C LEU A 341 -19.55 -23.91 12.89
N LEU A 342 -19.70 -24.75 11.86
CA LEU A 342 -21.02 -25.19 11.39
C LEU A 342 -21.77 -25.99 12.45
N GLY A 343 -21.08 -26.91 13.13
CA GLY A 343 -21.67 -27.69 14.22
C GLY A 343 -22.04 -26.84 15.44
N ALA A 344 -21.27 -25.80 15.75
CA ALA A 344 -21.62 -24.86 16.81
C ALA A 344 -22.85 -24.01 16.45
N ILE A 345 -23.00 -23.62 15.18
CA ILE A 345 -24.21 -22.92 14.70
C ILE A 345 -25.43 -23.83 14.86
N GLU A 346 -25.34 -25.09 14.41
CA GLU A 346 -26.45 -26.06 14.49
C GLU A 346 -26.89 -26.40 15.92
N LYS A 347 -25.95 -26.33 16.87
CA LYS A 347 -26.21 -26.57 18.30
C LYS A 347 -26.51 -25.30 19.09
N GLU A 348 -26.58 -24.15 18.42
CA GLU A 348 -26.78 -22.84 19.04
C GLU A 348 -25.66 -22.46 20.05
N GLU A 349 -24.45 -23.01 19.90
CA GLU A 349 -23.29 -22.76 20.76
C GLU A 349 -22.56 -21.47 20.36
N ARG A 350 -23.18 -20.32 20.65
CA ARG A 350 -22.72 -18.96 20.28
C ARG A 350 -21.22 -18.70 20.45
N VAL A 351 -20.67 -19.04 21.61
CA VAL A 351 -19.24 -18.82 21.92
C VAL A 351 -18.34 -19.66 21.01
N HIS A 352 -18.69 -20.93 20.79
CA HIS A 352 -17.91 -21.83 19.96
C HIS A 352 -17.97 -21.41 18.49
N ALA A 353 -19.14 -21.01 18.00
CA ALA A 353 -19.30 -20.48 16.66
C ALA A 353 -18.43 -19.22 16.46
N PHE A 354 -18.51 -18.28 17.40
CA PHE A 354 -17.69 -17.06 17.33
C PHE A 354 -16.19 -17.37 17.32
N LEU A 355 -15.70 -18.21 18.21
CA LEU A 355 -14.27 -18.54 18.31
C LEU A 355 -13.77 -19.34 17.11
N ALA A 356 -14.51 -20.35 16.66
CA ALA A 356 -14.16 -21.16 15.49
C ALA A 356 -14.02 -20.29 14.24
N SER A 357 -14.85 -19.24 14.12
CA SER A 357 -14.79 -18.32 12.98
C SER A 357 -13.44 -17.59 12.82
N PHE A 358 -12.62 -17.47 13.87
CA PHE A 358 -11.29 -16.84 13.75
C PHE A 358 -10.26 -17.74 13.07
N LEU A 359 -10.48 -19.05 13.11
CA LEU A 359 -9.55 -20.08 12.64
C LEU A 359 -9.89 -20.56 11.22
N VAL A 360 -11.03 -20.14 10.67
CA VAL A 360 -11.44 -20.52 9.31
C VAL A 360 -10.45 -19.96 8.26
N PRO A 361 -9.89 -20.80 7.39
CA PRO A 361 -9.00 -20.35 6.32
C PRO A 361 -9.69 -19.38 5.35
N ARG A 362 -8.96 -18.35 4.89
CA ARG A 362 -9.51 -17.31 4.00
C ARG A 362 -10.16 -17.85 2.73
N GLY A 363 -9.61 -18.91 2.14
CA GLY A 363 -10.16 -19.54 0.93
C GLY A 363 -11.54 -20.18 1.12
N ARG A 364 -11.96 -20.45 2.36
CA ARG A 364 -13.27 -21.03 2.68
C ARG A 364 -14.34 -19.97 2.98
N LEU A 365 -13.93 -18.73 3.23
CA LEU A 365 -14.85 -17.65 3.64
C LEU A 365 -15.98 -17.39 2.64
N PRO A 366 -15.77 -17.35 1.30
CA PRO A 366 -16.86 -17.04 0.37
C PRO A 366 -18.04 -18.02 0.47
N LEU A 367 -17.76 -19.31 0.64
CA LEU A 367 -18.79 -20.35 0.79
C LEU A 367 -19.53 -20.20 2.12
N LEU A 368 -18.79 -20.00 3.21
CA LEU A 368 -19.35 -19.89 4.55
C LEU A 368 -20.15 -18.58 4.73
N VAL A 369 -19.72 -17.48 4.13
CA VAL A 369 -20.46 -16.21 4.11
C VAL A 369 -21.84 -16.41 3.49
N GLY A 370 -21.91 -17.02 2.30
CA GLY A 370 -23.18 -17.31 1.64
C GLY A 370 -24.11 -18.17 2.50
N GLY A 371 -23.60 -19.30 3.01
CA GLY A 371 -24.38 -20.22 3.84
C GLY A 371 -24.84 -19.61 5.18
N MET A 372 -24.02 -18.78 5.82
CA MET A 372 -24.42 -18.09 7.06
C MET A 372 -25.52 -17.05 6.79
N ILE A 373 -25.43 -16.29 5.70
CA ILE A 373 -26.46 -15.29 5.33
C ILE A 373 -27.82 -15.96 5.07
N GLU A 374 -27.83 -17.14 4.44
CA GLU A 374 -29.05 -17.91 4.24
C GLU A 374 -29.68 -18.37 5.56
N ARG A 375 -28.85 -18.73 6.56
CA ARG A 375 -29.32 -19.18 7.88
C ARG A 375 -29.90 -18.07 8.76
N LEU A 376 -29.49 -16.80 8.60
CA LEU A 376 -29.86 -15.69 9.51
C LEU A 376 -31.37 -15.56 9.83
N GLU A 377 -32.25 -15.92 8.90
CA GLU A 377 -33.71 -15.84 9.10
C GLU A 377 -34.26 -16.89 10.08
N GLY A 378 -33.66 -18.07 10.13
CA GLY A 378 -34.12 -19.19 10.96
C GLY A 378 -33.57 -19.16 12.38
N GLU A 379 -32.49 -18.41 12.62
CA GLU A 379 -31.81 -18.35 13.92
C GLU A 379 -32.53 -17.43 14.91
N ASP A 380 -32.36 -17.70 16.20
CA ASP A 380 -32.81 -16.83 17.27
C ASP A 380 -32.08 -15.46 17.25
N SER A 381 -32.58 -14.49 18.04
CA SER A 381 -32.01 -13.14 18.05
C SER A 381 -30.55 -13.08 18.53
N GLU A 382 -30.14 -13.96 19.44
CA GLU A 382 -28.81 -13.94 20.03
C GLU A 382 -27.79 -14.61 19.11
N MET A 383 -28.10 -15.76 18.51
CA MET A 383 -27.26 -16.41 17.51
C MET A 383 -27.16 -15.55 16.24
N ARG A 384 -28.27 -14.93 15.80
CA ARG A 384 -28.24 -14.00 14.67
C ARG A 384 -27.29 -12.84 14.92
N GLU A 385 -27.24 -12.29 16.13
CA GLU A 385 -26.28 -11.24 16.50
C GLU A 385 -24.83 -11.73 16.34
N VAL A 386 -24.53 -12.95 16.84
CA VAL A 386 -23.20 -13.57 16.69
C VAL A 386 -22.83 -13.77 15.22
N LEU A 387 -23.73 -14.34 14.41
CA LEU A 387 -23.49 -14.57 12.99
C LEU A 387 -23.26 -13.27 12.23
N CYS A 388 -24.04 -12.22 12.52
CA CYS A 388 -23.84 -10.90 11.94
C CYS A 388 -22.50 -10.29 12.36
N GLY A 389 -22.07 -10.51 13.61
CA GLY A 389 -20.74 -10.10 14.10
C GLY A 389 -19.60 -10.82 13.38
N ILE A 390 -19.74 -12.12 13.13
CA ILE A 390 -18.79 -12.90 12.31
C ILE A 390 -18.74 -12.36 10.89
N LEU A 391 -19.89 -12.17 10.26
CA LEU A 391 -20.01 -11.62 8.90
C LEU A 391 -19.36 -10.23 8.80
N ALA A 392 -19.69 -9.31 9.70
CA ALA A 392 -19.11 -7.96 9.73
C ALA A 392 -17.58 -7.99 9.88
N ARG A 393 -17.04 -8.95 10.65
CA ARG A 393 -15.58 -9.11 10.81
C ARG A 393 -14.93 -9.65 9.54
N TRP A 394 -15.54 -10.62 8.87
CA TRP A 394 -14.98 -11.21 7.64
C TRP A 394 -15.08 -10.26 6.45
N THR A 395 -16.18 -9.51 6.32
CA THR A 395 -16.45 -8.65 5.17
C THR A 395 -15.98 -7.21 5.36
N GLY A 396 -15.77 -6.78 6.61
CA GLY A 396 -15.50 -5.38 6.97
C GLY A 396 -16.77 -4.51 7.06
N GLU A 397 -17.94 -5.07 6.81
CA GLU A 397 -19.21 -4.32 6.65
C GLU A 397 -19.97 -4.19 7.96
N ARG A 398 -19.50 -3.31 8.83
CA ARG A 398 -20.10 -3.08 10.16
C ARG A 398 -21.45 -2.35 10.11
N GLY A 399 -21.78 -1.69 9.00
CA GLY A 399 -22.97 -0.86 8.86
C GLY A 399 -24.27 -1.62 8.59
N LEU A 400 -24.20 -2.93 8.30
CA LEU A 400 -25.37 -3.72 7.91
C LEU A 400 -26.24 -4.16 9.11
N GLY A 401 -25.67 -4.14 10.32
CA GLY A 401 -26.35 -4.50 11.56
C GLY A 401 -26.76 -5.97 11.61
N THR A 402 -27.86 -6.26 12.30
CA THR A 402 -28.40 -7.62 12.52
C THR A 402 -29.54 -8.01 11.57
N SER A 403 -29.79 -7.20 10.53
CA SER A 403 -30.89 -7.42 9.58
C SER A 403 -30.51 -8.46 8.51
N PRO A 404 -31.21 -9.62 8.43
CA PRO A 404 -30.95 -10.62 7.39
C PRO A 404 -31.08 -10.05 5.96
N ASP A 405 -32.05 -9.15 5.73
CA ASP A 405 -32.31 -8.58 4.42
C ASP A 405 -31.16 -7.69 3.93
N ASN A 406 -30.57 -6.91 4.82
CA ASN A 406 -29.40 -6.07 4.50
C ASN A 406 -28.23 -6.94 4.04
N TRP A 407 -27.98 -8.05 4.72
CA TRP A 407 -26.92 -9.00 4.39
C TRP A 407 -27.16 -9.69 3.05
N ARG A 408 -28.40 -10.07 2.74
CA ARG A 408 -28.75 -10.67 1.44
C ARG A 408 -28.59 -9.71 0.28
N GLN A 409 -29.06 -8.47 0.44
CA GLN A 409 -28.90 -7.44 -0.58
C GLN A 409 -27.41 -7.17 -0.85
N TRP A 410 -26.62 -7.07 0.21
CA TRP A 410 -25.17 -6.91 0.10
C TRP A 410 -24.52 -8.10 -0.64
N TRP A 411 -24.90 -9.33 -0.28
CA TRP A 411 -24.35 -10.54 -0.90
C TRP A 411 -24.74 -10.64 -2.38
N ALA A 412 -25.99 -10.36 -2.73
CA ALA A 412 -26.46 -10.37 -4.11
C ALA A 412 -25.65 -9.41 -5.00
N ALA A 413 -25.27 -8.24 -4.47
CA ALA A 413 -24.49 -7.23 -5.19
C ALA A 413 -22.99 -7.56 -5.31
N ARG A 414 -22.45 -8.48 -4.49
CA ARG A 414 -20.99 -8.71 -4.38
C ARG A 414 -20.52 -10.16 -4.48
N LYS A 415 -21.42 -11.14 -4.55
CA LYS A 415 -21.04 -12.57 -4.58
C LYS A 415 -20.01 -12.90 -5.66
N GLU A 416 -20.07 -12.25 -6.82
CA GLU A 416 -19.17 -12.52 -7.95
C GLU A 416 -17.73 -12.04 -7.69
N SER A 417 -17.54 -10.99 -6.89
CA SER A 417 -16.19 -10.51 -6.52
C SER A 417 -15.58 -11.29 -5.35
N TRP A 418 -16.39 -12.08 -4.65
CA TRP A 418 -15.97 -12.89 -3.50
C TRP A 418 -15.69 -14.34 -3.88
N LEU A 419 -16.37 -14.89 -4.88
CA LEU A 419 -16.14 -16.26 -5.32
C LEU A 419 -14.86 -16.34 -6.17
N PRO A 420 -14.05 -17.41 -6.03
CA PRO A 420 -12.97 -17.65 -6.98
C PRO A 420 -13.57 -17.77 -8.40
N PRO A 421 -12.85 -17.31 -9.45
CA PRO A 421 -13.30 -17.49 -10.83
C PRO A 421 -13.56 -18.98 -11.07
N ARG A 422 -14.67 -19.29 -11.74
CA ARG A 422 -14.99 -20.67 -12.12
C ARG A 422 -13.89 -21.17 -13.06
N GLU A 423 -13.25 -22.28 -12.69
CA GLU A 423 -12.45 -23.06 -13.63
C GLU A 423 -13.46 -23.79 -14.52
N ASP A 424 -13.74 -23.21 -15.69
CA ASP A 424 -14.57 -23.81 -16.74
C ASP A 424 -13.80 -24.87 -17.54
#